data_AF-A0A6V7JH24-F1
#
_entry.id   AF-A0A6V7JH24-F1
#
_cell.length_a   1.000
_cell.length_b   1.000
_cell.length_c   1.000
_cell.angle_alpha   90.00
_cell.angle_beta   90.00
_cell.angle_gamma   90.00
#
_symmetry.space_group_name_H-M   'P 1'
#
loop_
_entity.id
_entity.type
_entity.pdbx_description
1 polymer ?
#
loop_
_entity_poly.entity_id
_entity_poly.type
_entity_poly.pdbx_seq_one_letter_code
_entity_poly.pdbx_strand_id
1 'polypeptide(L)'
;MNASKLKFVSTAKQRDGKGYIAITSIITEENKFFLISEELETSTAHREIYETAAYANIRNTIKKLHQTRSVWIPLTEDIKKEYFDEDGNAIFTGYYLEEAENPPQSETRQDNTMTRILEKLVENQEKNRKQNVRKTAERFRLEKFDGKNKNAQQWMELFESECEKFEISEDEDKIETLRIFLDKSCTDWYSTMLMKQTLQLEWGIWKEQFCKKYTTRGWTSTKYALSHAYKSGSLLEYAIKKEKLLLQDMQKMDNTTLINLIAHGSPEFILGKIDKEKISQTTDLYNEIGKLEHLAMKTKQGNKKIPDKPNTDKKQKCNICERLNKGTRYHPEESCGFKDKDSKNNNQVKLINNAELEVELQNENELQKNL
;
A
#
# COMPACT_ATOMS: atom_id res chain seq x y z
N MET A 1 -22.03 -29.77 -65.90
CA MET A 1 -22.81 -28.96 -64.93
C MET A 1 -22.04 -29.03 -63.62
N ASN A 2 -21.56 -27.91 -63.10
CA ASN A 2 -20.87 -27.91 -61.81
C ASN A 2 -21.92 -28.21 -60.74
N ALA A 3 -21.73 -29.28 -59.98
CA ALA A 3 -22.58 -29.61 -58.84
C ALA A 3 -22.42 -28.51 -57.80
N SER A 4 -23.52 -27.84 -57.42
CA SER A 4 -23.55 -26.83 -56.38
C SER A 4 -23.02 -27.40 -55.05
N LYS A 5 -22.29 -26.60 -54.29
CA LYS A 5 -21.69 -27.00 -53.01
C LYS A 5 -22.00 -25.97 -51.94
N LEU A 6 -21.99 -26.43 -50.69
CA LEU A 6 -22.11 -25.58 -49.52
C LEU A 6 -20.89 -25.82 -48.61
N LYS A 7 -20.29 -24.76 -48.09
CA LYS A 7 -19.13 -24.86 -47.20
C LYS A 7 -19.58 -24.80 -45.76
N PHE A 8 -19.23 -25.82 -44.99
CA PHE A 8 -19.54 -25.93 -43.58
C PHE A 8 -18.32 -25.55 -42.74
N VAL A 9 -18.52 -24.75 -41.69
CA VAL A 9 -17.48 -24.36 -40.74
C VAL A 9 -17.68 -25.08 -39.42
N SER A 10 -16.73 -25.96 -39.08
CA SER A 10 -16.76 -26.78 -37.86
C SER A 10 -15.66 -26.38 -36.88
N THR A 11 -16.02 -26.25 -35.60
CA THR A 11 -15.14 -25.78 -34.52
C THR A 11 -15.23 -26.72 -33.31
N ALA A 12 -14.10 -27.11 -32.73
CA ALA A 12 -14.11 -27.81 -31.45
C ALA A 12 -14.50 -26.85 -30.31
N LYS A 13 -15.65 -27.10 -29.68
CA LYS A 13 -16.15 -26.38 -28.50
C LYS A 13 -16.21 -27.32 -27.29
N GLN A 14 -16.44 -26.76 -26.10
CA GLN A 14 -16.63 -27.52 -24.87
C GLN A 14 -17.94 -27.07 -24.21
N ARG A 15 -18.78 -28.03 -23.83
CA ARG A 15 -20.01 -27.81 -23.06
C ARG A 15 -20.01 -28.84 -21.93
N ASP A 16 -20.26 -28.39 -20.69
CA ASP A 16 -20.27 -29.24 -19.48
C ASP A 16 -19.02 -30.11 -19.30
N GLY A 17 -17.85 -29.55 -19.62
CA GLY A 17 -16.56 -30.24 -19.50
C GLY A 17 -16.26 -31.25 -20.61
N LYS A 18 -17.21 -31.58 -21.50
CA LYS A 18 -17.01 -32.48 -22.65
C LYS A 18 -16.77 -31.70 -23.94
N GLY A 19 -15.73 -32.06 -24.67
CA GLY A 19 -15.43 -31.50 -25.99
C GLY A 19 -16.35 -32.08 -27.06
N TYR A 20 -16.87 -31.23 -27.94
CA TYR A 20 -17.66 -31.62 -29.12
C TYR A 20 -17.28 -30.79 -30.33
N ILE A 21 -17.62 -31.28 -31.53
CA ILE A 21 -17.43 -30.53 -32.78
C ILE A 21 -18.76 -29.86 -33.11
N ALA A 22 -18.72 -28.53 -33.14
CA ALA A 22 -19.85 -27.67 -33.44
C ALA A 22 -19.79 -27.25 -34.92
N ILE A 23 -20.89 -27.37 -35.67
CA ILE A 23 -21.03 -26.73 -36.98
C ILE A 23 -21.61 -25.34 -36.73
N THR A 24 -20.75 -24.34 -36.86
CA THR A 24 -21.03 -22.96 -36.42
C THR A 24 -21.65 -22.10 -37.51
N SER A 25 -21.46 -22.48 -38.77
CA SER A 25 -21.94 -21.70 -39.91
C SER A 25 -21.85 -22.43 -41.24
N ILE A 26 -22.58 -21.90 -42.22
CA ILE A 26 -22.54 -22.30 -43.62
C ILE A 26 -22.15 -21.12 -44.51
N ILE A 27 -21.47 -21.41 -45.61
CA ILE A 27 -21.01 -20.44 -46.60
C ILE A 27 -21.42 -20.92 -47.98
N THR A 28 -22.15 -20.07 -48.71
CA THR A 28 -22.59 -20.34 -50.08
C THR A 28 -21.46 -20.14 -51.08
N GLU A 29 -21.65 -20.59 -52.32
CA GLU A 29 -20.70 -20.33 -53.41
C GLU A 29 -20.56 -18.83 -53.74
N GLU A 30 -21.55 -18.02 -53.37
CA GLU A 30 -21.55 -16.56 -53.48
C GLU A 30 -20.82 -15.87 -52.31
N ASN A 31 -20.14 -16.63 -51.43
CA ASN A 31 -19.52 -16.15 -50.19
C ASN A 31 -20.49 -15.51 -49.18
N LYS A 32 -21.80 -15.71 -49.33
CA LYS A 32 -22.76 -15.34 -48.27
C LYS A 32 -22.60 -16.27 -47.09
N PHE A 33 -22.59 -15.68 -45.91
CA PHE A 33 -22.20 -16.33 -44.67
C PHE A 33 -23.40 -16.35 -43.72
N PHE A 34 -23.76 -17.54 -43.21
CA PHE A 34 -24.92 -17.71 -42.34
C PHE A 34 -24.54 -18.41 -41.03
N LEU A 35 -24.91 -17.80 -39.90
CA LEU A 35 -24.65 -18.32 -38.55
C LEU A 35 -25.66 -19.39 -38.14
N ILE A 36 -25.18 -20.45 -37.49
CA ILE A 36 -26.04 -21.45 -36.84
C ILE A 36 -26.12 -21.12 -35.35
N SER A 37 -27.33 -21.05 -34.80
CA SER A 37 -27.58 -20.78 -33.38
C SER A 37 -26.90 -21.80 -32.47
N GLU A 38 -26.36 -21.36 -31.33
CA GLU A 38 -25.57 -22.20 -30.39
C GLU A 38 -26.28 -23.46 -29.91
N GLU A 39 -27.62 -23.43 -29.85
CA GLU A 39 -28.47 -24.56 -29.47
C GLU A 39 -28.46 -25.68 -30.52
N LEU A 40 -28.20 -25.32 -31.78
CA LEU A 40 -28.34 -26.16 -32.96
C LEU A 40 -27.00 -26.59 -33.56
N GLU A 41 -25.86 -26.04 -33.12
CA GLU A 41 -24.54 -26.33 -33.72
C GLU A 41 -24.04 -27.76 -33.50
N THR A 42 -24.69 -28.55 -32.64
CA THR A 42 -24.17 -29.89 -32.30
C THR A 42 -24.18 -30.76 -33.57
N SER A 43 -23.07 -31.44 -33.87
CA SER A 43 -22.99 -32.25 -35.10
C SER A 43 -24.10 -33.30 -35.26
N THR A 44 -24.69 -33.74 -34.15
CA THR A 44 -25.85 -34.66 -34.14
C THR A 44 -27.13 -34.02 -34.66
N ALA A 45 -27.27 -32.69 -34.58
CA ALA A 45 -28.38 -31.95 -35.17
C ALA A 45 -28.28 -31.91 -36.70
N HIS A 46 -27.07 -32.00 -37.24
CA HIS A 46 -26.79 -31.95 -38.69
C HIS A 46 -26.63 -33.36 -39.27
N ARG A 47 -27.67 -34.20 -39.17
CA ARG A 47 -27.60 -35.64 -39.53
C ARG A 47 -27.03 -35.89 -40.92
N GLU A 48 -27.56 -35.18 -41.91
CA GLU A 48 -27.15 -35.33 -43.32
C GLU A 48 -25.67 -34.95 -43.55
N ILE A 49 -25.10 -34.09 -42.69
CA ILE A 49 -23.68 -33.74 -42.72
C ILE A 49 -22.84 -34.76 -41.95
N TYR A 50 -23.33 -35.21 -40.80
CA TYR A 50 -22.66 -36.16 -39.93
C TYR A 50 -22.30 -37.48 -40.64
N GLU A 51 -23.16 -37.91 -41.56
CA GLU A 51 -22.99 -39.14 -42.34
C GLU A 51 -22.01 -39.01 -43.53
N THR A 52 -21.54 -37.78 -43.83
CA THR A 52 -20.62 -37.56 -44.96
C THR A 52 -19.18 -37.97 -44.64
N ALA A 53 -18.47 -38.47 -45.67
CA ALA A 53 -17.03 -38.71 -45.57
C ALA A 53 -16.24 -37.42 -45.28
N ALA A 54 -16.75 -36.26 -45.71
CA ALA A 54 -16.17 -34.96 -45.41
C ALA A 54 -16.16 -34.66 -43.91
N TYR A 55 -17.28 -34.93 -43.21
CA TYR A 55 -17.37 -34.77 -41.77
C TYR A 55 -16.48 -35.77 -41.00
N ALA A 56 -16.39 -37.02 -41.45
CA ALA A 56 -15.46 -38.00 -40.88
C ALA A 56 -14.00 -37.50 -40.91
N ASN A 57 -13.59 -36.86 -42.02
CA ASN A 57 -12.27 -36.25 -42.14
C ASN A 57 -12.09 -35.03 -41.23
N ILE A 58 -13.12 -34.19 -41.04
CA ILE A 58 -13.11 -33.09 -40.07
C ILE A 58 -12.84 -33.63 -38.66
N ARG A 59 -13.58 -34.67 -38.26
CA ARG A 59 -13.45 -35.30 -36.94
C ARG A 59 -12.03 -35.83 -36.68
N ASN A 60 -11.38 -36.37 -37.70
CA ASN A 60 -9.98 -36.83 -37.60
C ASN A 60 -8.95 -35.67 -37.54
N THR A 61 -9.31 -34.50 -38.06
CA THR A 61 -8.40 -33.35 -38.23
C THR A 61 -8.45 -32.36 -37.06
N ILE A 62 -9.64 -32.16 -36.48
CA ILE A 62 -9.84 -31.28 -35.32
C ILE A 62 -9.48 -32.05 -34.05
N LYS A 63 -8.33 -31.72 -33.44
CA LYS A 63 -7.80 -32.44 -32.26
C LYS A 63 -7.65 -31.55 -31.02
N LYS A 64 -7.61 -30.23 -31.20
CA LYS A 64 -7.45 -29.25 -30.11
C LYS A 64 -8.71 -28.42 -29.94
N LEU A 65 -9.00 -28.01 -28.71
CA LEU A 65 -10.10 -27.08 -28.40
C LEU A 65 -9.92 -25.77 -29.18
N HIS A 66 -11.02 -25.19 -29.65
CA HIS A 66 -11.10 -24.00 -30.51
C HIS A 66 -10.48 -24.15 -31.92
N GLN A 67 -9.99 -25.33 -32.29
CA GLN A 67 -9.53 -25.58 -33.65
C GLN A 67 -10.72 -25.59 -34.60
N THR A 68 -10.63 -24.80 -35.68
CA THR A 68 -11.67 -24.66 -36.69
C THR A 68 -11.22 -25.23 -38.04
N ARG A 69 -12.14 -25.86 -38.78
CA ARG A 69 -11.94 -26.31 -40.16
C ARG A 69 -13.19 -26.01 -40.97
N SER A 70 -13.00 -25.71 -42.24
CA SER A 70 -14.12 -25.58 -43.18
C SER A 70 -13.94 -26.49 -44.37
N VAL A 71 -15.03 -27.10 -44.83
CA VAL A 71 -15.03 -28.04 -45.96
C VAL A 71 -16.20 -27.78 -46.87
N TRP A 72 -15.99 -27.97 -48.18
CA TRP A 72 -17.04 -27.94 -49.18
C TRP A 72 -17.71 -29.31 -49.27
N ILE A 73 -19.02 -29.34 -49.12
CA ILE A 73 -19.85 -30.55 -49.26
C ILE A 73 -20.78 -30.33 -50.46
N PRO A 74 -20.90 -31.31 -51.38
CA PRO A 74 -21.89 -31.25 -52.46
C PRO A 74 -23.31 -31.07 -51.91
N LEU A 75 -24.06 -30.15 -52.51
CA LEU A 75 -25.44 -29.88 -52.12
C LEU A 75 -26.36 -30.97 -52.67
N THR A 76 -26.55 -32.04 -51.89
CA THR A 76 -27.54 -33.09 -52.20
C THR A 76 -28.95 -32.55 -51.94
N GLU A 77 -29.98 -33.21 -52.50
CA GLU A 77 -31.38 -32.81 -52.27
C GLU A 77 -31.75 -32.78 -50.78
N ASP A 78 -31.19 -33.69 -49.98
CA ASP A 78 -31.45 -33.76 -48.54
C ASP A 78 -30.79 -32.58 -47.79
N ILE A 79 -29.54 -32.23 -48.13
CA ILE A 79 -28.86 -31.05 -47.56
C ILE A 79 -29.56 -29.77 -48.03
N LYS A 80 -30.02 -29.71 -49.28
CA LYS A 80 -30.70 -28.53 -49.80
C LYS A 80 -31.98 -28.23 -49.02
N LYS A 81 -32.82 -29.24 -48.78
CA LYS A 81 -34.07 -29.09 -48.02
C LYS A 81 -33.86 -28.71 -46.57
N GLU A 82 -32.74 -29.12 -45.97
CA GLU A 82 -32.44 -28.81 -44.58
C GLU A 82 -31.93 -27.38 -44.39
N TYR A 83 -31.15 -26.86 -45.36
CA TYR A 83 -30.47 -25.57 -45.24
C TYR A 83 -31.08 -24.43 -46.05
N PHE A 84 -32.01 -24.73 -46.97
CA PHE A 84 -32.70 -23.75 -47.79
C PHE A 84 -34.18 -24.08 -47.92
N ASP A 85 -35.03 -23.04 -47.91
CA ASP A 85 -36.45 -23.18 -48.23
C ASP A 85 -36.70 -23.22 -49.77
N GLU A 86 -37.97 -23.33 -50.17
CA GLU A 86 -38.37 -23.34 -51.59
C GLU A 86 -38.04 -22.01 -52.31
N ASP A 87 -37.95 -20.92 -51.56
CA ASP A 87 -37.66 -19.57 -52.05
C ASP A 87 -36.14 -19.25 -52.07
N GLY A 88 -35.31 -20.15 -51.55
CA GLY A 88 -33.85 -20.02 -51.52
C GLY A 88 -33.29 -19.25 -50.31
N ASN A 89 -34.09 -19.01 -49.27
CA ASN A 89 -33.62 -18.41 -48.01
C ASN A 89 -32.88 -19.45 -47.16
N ALA A 90 -31.81 -19.04 -46.49
CA ALA A 90 -31.05 -19.91 -45.60
C ALA A 90 -31.83 -20.16 -44.31
N ILE A 91 -32.17 -21.44 -44.07
CA ILE A 91 -32.90 -21.89 -42.89
C ILE A 91 -32.18 -23.06 -42.23
N PHE A 92 -32.46 -23.36 -40.98
CA PHE A 92 -32.08 -24.63 -40.35
C PHE A 92 -33.08 -24.99 -39.26
N THR A 93 -33.61 -26.22 -39.26
CA THR A 93 -34.63 -26.67 -38.30
C THR A 93 -35.85 -25.73 -38.17
N GLY A 94 -36.22 -25.05 -39.26
CA GLY A 94 -37.36 -24.12 -39.31
C GLY A 94 -37.09 -22.69 -38.82
N TYR A 95 -35.84 -22.35 -38.50
CA TYR A 95 -35.43 -20.98 -38.16
C TYR A 95 -34.61 -20.38 -39.30
N TYR A 96 -34.82 -19.09 -39.59
CA TYR A 96 -33.96 -18.34 -40.52
C TYR A 96 -32.57 -18.16 -39.92
N LEU A 97 -31.55 -18.37 -40.74
CA LEU A 97 -30.16 -18.15 -40.33
C LEU A 97 -29.80 -16.67 -40.49
N GLU A 98 -29.03 -16.14 -39.54
CA GLU A 98 -28.54 -14.76 -39.59
C GLU A 98 -27.42 -14.64 -40.62
N GLU A 99 -27.61 -13.80 -41.64
CA GLU A 99 -26.55 -13.43 -42.59
C GLU A 99 -25.59 -12.46 -41.91
N ALA A 100 -24.31 -12.83 -41.83
CA ALA A 100 -23.28 -11.94 -41.27
C ALA A 100 -22.33 -11.45 -42.37
N GLU A 101 -21.98 -10.16 -42.33
CA GLU A 101 -21.07 -9.54 -43.31
C GLU A 101 -19.65 -10.13 -43.25
N ASN A 102 -19.31 -10.86 -42.19
CA ASN A 102 -18.03 -11.54 -42.02
C ASN A 102 -18.24 -12.89 -41.30
N PRO A 103 -17.49 -13.95 -41.65
CA PRO A 103 -17.48 -15.16 -40.84
C PRO A 103 -17.07 -14.83 -39.40
N PRO A 104 -17.67 -15.43 -38.34
CA PRO A 104 -17.15 -15.39 -37.00
C PRO A 104 -15.74 -15.91 -37.15
N GLN A 105 -14.78 -15.08 -36.77
CA GLN A 105 -13.37 -15.30 -37.00
C GLN A 105 -12.97 -16.68 -36.45
N SER A 106 -13.02 -17.71 -37.30
CA SER A 106 -11.98 -18.72 -37.25
C SER A 106 -10.73 -17.91 -37.49
N GLU A 107 -9.83 -17.90 -36.51
CA GLU A 107 -8.52 -17.27 -36.60
C GLU A 107 -7.82 -17.69 -37.90
N THR A 108 -8.09 -16.96 -38.99
CA THR A 108 -7.34 -17.04 -40.21
C THR A 108 -6.04 -16.35 -39.87
N ARG A 109 -5.08 -17.17 -39.46
CA ARG A 109 -3.68 -16.83 -39.29
C ARG A 109 -3.17 -16.21 -40.58
N GLN A 110 -3.28 -14.90 -40.72
CA GLN A 110 -2.32 -14.12 -41.48
C GLN A 110 -2.27 -12.63 -41.08
N ASP A 111 -3.29 -12.08 -40.42
CA ASP A 111 -3.16 -10.76 -39.77
C ASP A 111 -2.97 -10.83 -38.25
N ASN A 112 -3.46 -11.88 -37.60
CA ASN A 112 -3.41 -12.00 -36.13
C ASN A 112 -2.01 -12.37 -35.60
N THR A 113 -1.06 -12.74 -36.48
CA THR A 113 0.31 -13.03 -36.03
C THR A 113 1.04 -11.73 -35.73
N MET A 114 0.88 -10.69 -36.55
CA MET A 114 1.46 -9.39 -36.26
C MET A 114 0.77 -8.74 -35.07
N THR A 115 -0.56 -8.75 -34.98
CA THR A 115 -1.29 -8.20 -33.82
C THR A 115 -1.00 -8.99 -32.54
N ARG A 116 -0.93 -10.33 -32.56
CA ARG A 116 -0.52 -11.11 -31.36
C ARG A 116 0.96 -10.98 -31.03
N ILE A 117 1.83 -10.81 -32.02
CA ILE A 117 3.25 -10.52 -31.79
C ILE A 117 3.38 -9.12 -31.21
N LEU A 118 2.65 -8.12 -31.72
CA LEU A 118 2.58 -6.78 -31.16
C LEU A 118 1.99 -6.79 -29.76
N GLU A 119 0.87 -7.46 -29.51
CA GLU A 119 0.29 -7.62 -28.17
C GLU A 119 1.26 -8.32 -27.23
N LYS A 120 1.92 -9.41 -27.67
CA LYS A 120 2.95 -10.08 -26.86
C LYS A 120 4.22 -9.24 -26.69
N LEU A 121 4.58 -8.40 -27.66
CA LEU A 121 5.73 -7.49 -27.59
C LEU A 121 5.41 -6.32 -26.67
N VAL A 122 4.20 -5.77 -26.73
CA VAL A 122 3.67 -4.72 -25.84
C VAL A 122 3.53 -5.29 -24.44
N GLU A 123 2.91 -6.45 -24.25
CA GLU A 123 2.84 -7.13 -22.95
C GLU A 123 4.22 -7.47 -22.41
N ASN A 124 5.16 -7.97 -23.25
CA ASN A 124 6.52 -8.23 -22.82
C ASN A 124 7.28 -6.94 -22.56
N GLN A 125 7.03 -5.85 -23.29
CA GLN A 125 7.60 -4.53 -23.05
C GLN A 125 7.07 -3.97 -21.74
N GLU A 126 5.77 -4.07 -21.46
CA GLU A 126 5.17 -3.67 -20.18
C GLU A 126 5.67 -4.53 -19.02
N LYS A 127 5.76 -5.85 -19.19
CA LYS A 127 6.33 -6.76 -18.18
C LYS A 127 7.81 -6.46 -17.95
N ASN A 128 8.59 -6.24 -19.00
CA ASN A 128 9.99 -5.85 -18.90
C ASN A 128 10.15 -4.46 -18.29
N ARG A 129 9.29 -3.50 -18.62
CA ARG A 129 9.24 -2.14 -18.06
C ARG A 129 8.95 -2.20 -16.57
N LYS A 130 7.87 -2.87 -16.14
CA LYS A 130 7.53 -3.10 -14.72
C LYS A 130 8.65 -3.81 -13.96
N GLN A 131 9.29 -4.81 -14.58
CA GLN A 131 10.41 -5.52 -13.97
C GLN A 131 11.67 -4.66 -13.90
N ASN A 132 11.90 -3.76 -14.86
CA ASN A 132 13.00 -2.81 -14.85
C ASN A 132 12.78 -1.74 -13.78
N VAL A 133 11.59 -1.13 -13.71
CA VAL A 133 11.19 -0.18 -12.66
C VAL A 133 11.41 -0.78 -11.28
N ARG A 134 10.98 -2.02 -11.05
CA ARG A 134 11.19 -2.70 -9.76
C ARG A 134 12.66 -2.93 -9.44
N LYS A 135 13.48 -3.36 -10.41
CA LYS A 135 14.93 -3.54 -10.24
C LYS A 135 15.66 -2.21 -10.01
N THR A 136 15.20 -1.14 -10.65
CA THR A 136 15.75 0.21 -10.49
C THR A 136 15.38 0.76 -9.12
N ALA A 137 14.15 0.56 -8.66
CA ALA A 137 13.71 0.92 -7.33
C ALA A 137 14.50 0.22 -6.21
N GLU A 138 14.92 -1.04 -6.40
CA GLU A 138 15.79 -1.74 -5.44
C GLU A 138 17.14 -1.05 -5.20
N ARG A 139 17.58 -0.18 -6.14
CA ARG A 139 18.82 0.58 -6.01
C ARG A 139 18.64 1.92 -5.31
N PHE A 140 17.40 2.36 -5.07
CA PHE A 140 17.14 3.63 -4.40
C PHE A 140 17.60 3.56 -2.95
N ARG A 141 18.27 4.61 -2.50
CA ARG A 141 18.65 4.76 -1.08
C ARG A 141 17.58 5.54 -0.33
N LEU A 142 16.33 5.11 -0.47
CA LEU A 142 15.16 5.76 0.11
C LEU A 142 14.38 4.81 1.02
N GLU A 143 14.11 5.26 2.24
CA GLU A 143 13.24 4.54 3.17
C GLU A 143 11.77 4.66 2.76
N LYS A 144 10.99 3.60 2.99
CA LYS A 144 9.55 3.63 2.73
C LYS A 144 8.85 4.70 3.57
N PHE A 145 7.89 5.38 2.98
CA PHE A 145 7.06 6.38 3.66
C PHE A 145 5.86 5.73 4.33
N ASP A 146 5.69 6.00 5.62
CA ASP A 146 4.60 5.46 6.42
C ASP A 146 3.62 6.52 6.95
N GLY A 147 3.79 7.77 6.52
CA GLY A 147 2.97 8.91 6.93
C GLY A 147 3.42 9.58 8.23
N LYS A 148 4.41 9.04 8.94
CA LYS A 148 4.87 9.57 10.24
C LYS A 148 6.38 9.70 10.36
N ASN A 149 7.13 8.94 9.58
CA ASN A 149 8.58 8.82 9.72
C ASN A 149 9.38 10.04 9.26
N LYS A 150 8.88 10.80 8.27
CA LYS A 150 9.53 12.00 7.72
C LYS A 150 8.50 13.04 7.31
N ASN A 151 8.95 14.28 7.15
CA ASN A 151 8.16 15.31 6.50
C ASN A 151 7.84 14.91 5.05
N ALA A 152 6.57 14.98 4.66
CA ALA A 152 6.10 14.51 3.36
C ALA A 152 6.75 15.26 2.19
N GLN A 153 6.96 16.58 2.32
CA GLN A 153 7.61 17.37 1.28
C GLN A 153 9.08 16.98 1.12
N GLN A 154 9.82 16.90 2.22
CA GLN A 154 11.23 16.49 2.20
C GLN A 154 11.41 15.09 1.62
N TRP A 155 10.55 14.16 2.04
CA TRP A 155 10.59 12.79 1.54
C TRP A 155 10.32 12.74 0.04
N MET A 156 9.37 13.55 -0.45
CA MET A 156 9.03 13.63 -1.87
C MET A 156 10.18 14.24 -2.70
N GLU A 157 10.86 15.26 -2.18
CA GLU A 157 12.05 15.82 -2.84
C GLU A 157 13.19 14.78 -2.95
N LEU A 158 13.41 13.98 -1.90
CA LEU A 158 14.38 12.88 -1.94
C LEU A 158 13.97 11.82 -2.96
N PHE A 159 12.68 11.47 -3.02
CA PHE A 159 12.14 10.56 -4.02
C PHE A 159 12.40 11.06 -5.45
N GLU A 160 12.08 12.32 -5.74
CA GLU A 160 12.34 12.93 -7.05
C GLU A 160 13.82 12.94 -7.41
N SER A 161 14.71 13.21 -6.45
CA SER A 161 16.16 13.20 -6.68
C SER A 161 16.69 11.81 -7.03
N GLU A 162 16.12 10.76 -6.44
CA GLU A 162 16.47 9.38 -6.78
C GLU A 162 15.86 9.00 -8.15
N CYS A 163 14.63 9.43 -8.45
CA CYS A 163 14.07 9.28 -9.79
C CYS A 163 14.96 9.91 -10.87
N GLU A 164 15.44 11.14 -10.66
CA GLU A 164 16.34 11.83 -11.59
C GLU A 164 17.67 11.08 -11.76
N LYS A 165 18.27 10.65 -10.66
CA LYS A 165 19.54 9.89 -10.65
C LYS A 165 19.47 8.55 -11.37
N PHE A 166 18.29 7.94 -11.39
CA PHE A 166 18.02 6.68 -12.10
C PHE A 166 17.29 6.89 -13.43
N GLU A 167 17.27 8.13 -13.93
CA GLU A 167 16.70 8.52 -15.24
C GLU A 167 15.21 8.19 -15.41
N ILE A 168 14.46 8.13 -14.30
CA ILE A 168 13.01 7.97 -14.29
C ILE A 168 12.37 9.33 -14.55
N SER A 169 12.21 9.65 -15.83
CA SER A 169 11.71 10.95 -16.30
C SER A 169 10.20 10.95 -16.56
N GLU A 170 9.64 9.83 -17.03
CA GLU A 170 8.21 9.69 -17.32
C GLU A 170 7.37 9.72 -16.05
N ASP A 171 6.29 10.49 -16.08
CA ASP A 171 5.43 10.66 -14.90
C ASP A 171 4.72 9.37 -14.52
N GLU A 172 4.33 8.55 -15.50
CA GLU A 172 3.81 7.19 -15.27
C GLU A 172 4.78 6.34 -14.47
N ASP A 173 6.05 6.33 -14.88
CA ASP A 173 7.08 5.52 -14.23
C ASP A 173 7.40 6.05 -12.83
N LYS A 174 7.37 7.37 -12.61
CA LYS A 174 7.48 7.95 -11.25
C LYS A 174 6.32 7.51 -10.36
N ILE A 175 5.09 7.53 -10.89
CA ILE A 175 3.89 7.11 -10.14
C ILE A 175 3.96 5.60 -9.81
N GLU A 176 4.33 4.75 -10.77
CA GLU A 176 4.51 3.32 -10.52
C GLU A 176 5.64 3.05 -9.50
N THR A 177 6.74 3.78 -9.62
CA THR A 177 7.88 3.68 -8.68
C THR A 177 7.47 4.12 -7.28
N LEU A 178 6.69 5.21 -7.16
CA LEU A 178 6.21 5.74 -5.88
C LEU A 178 5.53 4.66 -5.05
N ARG A 179 4.70 3.80 -5.67
CA ARG A 179 4.01 2.70 -5.00
C ARG A 179 4.95 1.81 -4.19
N ILE A 180 6.14 1.52 -4.72
CA ILE A 180 7.13 0.61 -4.11
C ILE A 180 7.62 1.17 -2.77
N PHE A 181 7.64 2.49 -2.63
CA PHE A 181 8.14 3.20 -1.45
C PHE A 181 7.04 3.66 -0.49
N LEU A 182 5.78 3.31 -0.72
CA LEU A 182 4.70 3.58 0.23
C LEU A 182 4.45 2.36 1.12
N ASP A 183 4.11 2.62 2.39
CA ASP A 183 3.78 1.58 3.36
C ASP A 183 2.52 1.93 4.17
N LYS A 184 1.91 0.92 4.79
CA LYS A 184 0.72 1.04 5.65
C LYS A 184 -0.42 1.82 4.95
N SER A 185 -1.06 2.75 5.64
CA SER A 185 -2.15 3.59 5.12
C SER A 185 -1.78 4.46 3.92
N CYS A 186 -0.49 4.63 3.61
CA CYS A 186 -0.07 5.35 2.40
C CYS A 186 -0.32 4.53 1.13
N THR A 187 -0.31 3.20 1.27
CA THR A 187 -0.66 2.30 0.17
C THR A 187 -2.15 2.40 -0.19
N ASP A 188 -3.03 2.56 0.80
CA ASP A 188 -4.46 2.74 0.55
C ASP A 188 -4.77 4.10 -0.10
N TRP A 189 -4.04 5.14 0.29
CA TRP A 189 -4.13 6.45 -0.37
C TRP A 189 -3.74 6.37 -1.85
N TYR A 190 -2.66 5.67 -2.17
CA TYR A 190 -2.22 5.45 -3.55
C TYR A 190 -3.32 4.75 -4.37
N SER A 191 -3.90 3.66 -3.83
CA SER A 191 -4.99 2.93 -4.48
C SER A 191 -6.23 3.81 -4.68
N THR A 192 -6.54 4.66 -3.70
CA THR A 192 -7.65 5.62 -3.77
C THR A 192 -7.41 6.68 -4.83
N MET A 193 -6.18 7.18 -4.98
CA MET A 193 -5.82 8.12 -6.04
C MET A 193 -5.97 7.49 -7.44
N LEU A 194 -5.57 6.23 -7.61
CA LEU A 194 -5.79 5.51 -8.86
C LEU A 194 -7.29 5.35 -9.19
N MET A 195 -8.11 5.02 -8.19
CA MET A 195 -9.56 4.82 -8.38
C MET A 195 -10.31 6.11 -8.71
N LYS A 196 -9.85 7.27 -8.21
CA LYS A 196 -10.51 8.57 -8.41
C LYS A 196 -10.33 9.19 -9.80
N GLN A 197 -9.72 8.46 -10.75
CA GLN A 197 -9.38 8.92 -12.10
C GLN A 197 -8.50 10.18 -12.14
N THR A 198 -7.19 9.98 -12.23
CA THR A 198 -6.25 10.95 -12.83
C THR A 198 -5.24 10.18 -13.70
N LEU A 199 -5.71 9.69 -14.85
CA LEU A 199 -4.85 9.31 -15.98
C LEU A 199 -4.47 10.52 -16.85
N GLN A 200 -4.83 11.73 -16.42
CA GLN A 200 -3.97 12.89 -16.67
C GLN A 200 -2.80 12.76 -15.68
N LEU A 201 -1.85 11.92 -16.09
CA LEU A 201 -0.70 11.40 -15.37
C LEU A 201 0.36 12.48 -15.11
N GLU A 202 -0.04 13.66 -14.65
CA GLU A 202 0.94 14.68 -14.34
C GLU A 202 1.47 14.44 -12.93
N TRP A 203 2.75 14.14 -12.84
CA TRP A 203 3.44 13.90 -11.57
C TRP A 203 3.25 15.07 -10.59
N GLY A 204 3.16 16.30 -11.11
CA GLY A 204 2.89 17.49 -10.31
C GLY A 204 1.61 17.41 -9.47
N ILE A 205 0.53 16.85 -10.02
CA ILE A 205 -0.75 16.67 -9.31
C ILE A 205 -0.59 15.64 -8.19
N TRP A 206 0.10 14.52 -8.48
CA TRP A 206 0.37 13.47 -7.50
C TRP A 206 1.18 13.99 -6.31
N LYS A 207 2.26 14.73 -6.61
CA LYS A 207 3.08 15.41 -5.62
C LYS A 207 2.26 16.37 -4.76
N GLU A 208 1.45 17.22 -5.39
CA GLU A 208 0.66 18.21 -4.66
C GLU A 208 -0.35 17.55 -3.71
N GLN A 209 -1.06 16.51 -4.18
CA GLN A 209 -2.04 15.79 -3.36
C GLN A 209 -1.38 14.99 -2.23
N PHE A 210 -0.23 14.37 -2.50
CA PHE A 210 0.57 13.68 -1.49
C PHE A 210 0.98 14.65 -0.38
N CYS A 211 1.58 15.79 -0.75
CA CYS A 211 1.98 16.81 0.20
C CYS A 211 0.77 17.39 0.94
N LYS A 212 -0.36 17.65 0.27
CA LYS A 212 -1.58 18.13 0.94
C LYS A 212 -2.09 17.15 2.01
N LYS A 213 -2.02 15.84 1.75
CA LYS A 213 -2.52 14.80 2.65
C LYS A 213 -1.59 14.53 3.84
N TYR A 214 -0.28 14.47 3.59
CA TYR A 214 0.70 13.98 4.55
C TYR A 214 1.59 15.06 5.16
N THR A 215 1.55 16.30 4.67
CA THR A 215 2.27 17.38 5.34
C THR A 215 1.58 17.69 6.65
N THR A 216 2.31 17.53 7.75
CA THR A 216 1.88 17.99 9.07
C THR A 216 1.79 19.51 9.08
N ARG A 217 0.56 20.04 9.02
CA ARG A 217 0.27 21.48 9.15
C ARG A 217 0.23 21.96 10.61
N GLY A 218 0.50 21.06 11.57
CA GLY A 218 0.44 21.37 12.99
C GLY A 218 1.79 21.80 13.55
N TRP A 219 1.78 22.79 14.44
CA TRP A 219 2.98 23.28 15.14
C TRP A 219 3.59 22.29 16.14
N THR A 220 2.94 21.15 16.40
CA THR A 220 3.34 20.21 17.45
C THR A 220 4.74 19.64 17.23
N SER A 221 5.05 19.19 16.02
CA SER A 221 6.38 18.67 15.67
C SER A 221 7.45 19.74 15.78
N THR A 222 7.15 20.95 15.29
CA THR A 222 8.08 22.07 15.28
C THR A 222 8.34 22.58 16.69
N LYS A 223 7.28 22.68 17.50
CA LYS A 223 7.38 23.01 18.92
C LYS A 223 8.19 21.96 19.66
N TYR A 224 7.97 20.67 19.39
CA TYR A 224 8.76 19.60 19.99
C TYR A 224 10.24 19.70 19.60
N ALA A 225 10.55 19.88 18.32
CA ALA A 225 11.91 20.03 17.81
C ALA A 225 12.61 21.23 18.46
N LEU A 226 11.97 22.39 18.54
CA LEU A 226 12.51 23.60 19.18
C LEU A 226 12.69 23.44 20.68
N SER A 227 11.72 22.84 21.38
CA SER A 227 11.77 22.66 22.84
C SER A 227 12.62 21.48 23.31
N HIS A 228 13.09 20.62 22.40
CA HIS A 228 13.89 19.44 22.76
C HIS A 228 15.22 19.84 23.43
N ALA A 229 15.36 19.58 24.73
CA ALA A 229 16.54 19.90 25.51
C ALA A 229 17.16 18.64 26.11
N TYR A 230 18.46 18.71 26.40
CA TYR A 230 19.19 17.62 27.05
C TYR A 230 18.60 17.35 28.44
N LYS A 231 18.34 16.07 28.73
CA LYS A 231 17.85 15.63 30.05
C LYS A 231 18.86 14.74 30.74
N SER A 232 19.38 13.75 30.02
CA SER A 232 20.34 12.77 30.52
C SER A 232 20.91 11.96 29.35
N GLY A 233 22.05 11.30 29.59
CA GLY A 233 22.68 10.42 28.61
C GLY A 233 23.94 11.03 28.01
N SER A 234 24.25 10.66 26.77
CA SER A 234 25.33 11.27 26.00
C SER A 234 24.89 12.65 25.49
N LEU A 235 25.75 13.65 25.68
CA LEU A 235 25.56 14.98 25.11
C LEU A 235 25.66 14.94 23.58
N LEU A 236 26.54 14.10 23.03
CA LEU A 236 26.70 13.91 21.59
C LEU A 236 25.44 13.29 20.98
N GLU A 237 24.89 12.23 21.59
CA GLU A 237 23.62 11.64 21.13
C GLU A 237 22.48 12.65 21.17
N TYR A 238 22.41 13.48 22.20
CA TYR A 238 21.46 14.59 22.28
C TYR A 238 21.64 15.57 21.11
N ALA A 239 22.87 16.02 20.85
CA ALA A 239 23.16 17.01 19.82
C ALA A 239 22.80 16.51 18.42
N ILE A 240 23.12 15.24 18.11
CA ILE A 240 22.75 14.58 16.84
C ILE A 240 21.23 14.45 16.74
N LYS A 241 20.57 14.02 17.82
CA LYS A 241 19.10 13.87 17.83
C LYS A 241 18.40 15.22 17.65
N LYS A 242 18.89 16.27 18.30
CA LYS A 242 18.38 17.63 18.19
C LYS A 242 18.55 18.18 16.78
N GLU A 243 19.72 18.02 16.18
CA GLU A 243 19.98 18.40 14.78
C GLU A 243 18.99 17.71 13.85
N LYS A 244 18.85 16.37 13.98
CA LYS A 244 17.89 15.60 13.17
C LYS A 244 16.46 16.11 13.31
N LEU A 245 15.98 16.36 14.52
CA LEU A 245 14.63 16.87 14.76
C LEU A 245 14.41 18.25 14.13
N LEU A 246 15.40 19.14 14.19
CA LEU A 246 15.31 20.47 13.60
C LEU A 246 15.28 20.39 12.07
N LEU A 247 16.15 19.60 11.46
CA LEU A 247 16.24 19.46 10.01
C LEU A 247 15.04 18.73 9.40
N GLN A 248 14.39 17.84 10.16
CA GLN A 248 13.15 17.17 9.74
C GLN A 248 11.97 18.13 9.53
N ASP A 249 11.94 19.25 10.24
CA ASP A 249 10.88 20.26 10.10
C ASP A 249 11.35 21.51 9.35
N MET A 250 12.63 21.87 9.48
CA MET A 250 13.22 23.13 9.00
C MET A 250 14.50 22.87 8.17
N GLN A 251 14.32 22.28 6.98
CA GLN A 251 15.43 21.82 6.13
C GLN A 251 16.41 22.93 5.68
N LYS A 252 15.90 24.13 5.43
CA LYS A 252 16.68 25.26 4.88
C LYS A 252 17.21 26.20 5.97
N MET A 253 17.42 25.68 7.18
CA MET A 253 17.98 26.44 8.28
C MET A 253 19.46 26.71 8.04
N ASP A 254 19.92 27.93 8.29
CA ASP A 254 21.34 28.24 8.24
C ASP A 254 22.10 27.57 9.39
N ASN A 255 23.35 27.19 9.14
CA ASN A 255 24.16 26.47 10.12
C ASN A 255 24.31 27.23 11.44
N THR A 256 24.36 28.56 11.40
CA THR A 256 24.49 29.39 12.61
C THR A 256 23.26 29.25 13.50
N THR A 257 22.06 29.37 12.93
CA THR A 257 20.80 29.15 13.65
C THR A 257 20.69 27.72 14.16
N LEU A 258 21.06 26.73 13.36
CA LEU A 258 21.05 25.32 13.74
C LEU A 258 21.95 25.05 14.96
N ILE A 259 23.20 25.53 14.91
CA ILE A 259 24.17 25.45 16.01
C ILE A 259 23.60 26.14 17.26
N ASN A 260 23.07 27.36 17.12
CA ASN A 260 22.49 28.10 18.24
C ASN A 260 21.31 27.36 18.89
N LEU A 261 20.44 26.71 18.10
CA LEU A 261 19.30 25.95 18.62
C LEU A 261 19.70 24.64 19.31
N ILE A 262 20.77 23.98 18.84
CA ILE A 262 21.35 22.81 19.52
C ILE A 262 22.00 23.24 20.83
N ALA A 263 22.79 24.32 20.79
CA ALA A 263 23.42 24.91 21.96
C ALA A 263 22.37 25.32 23.01
N HIS A 264 21.28 25.98 22.60
CA HIS A 264 20.24 26.46 23.50
C HIS A 264 19.61 25.36 24.36
N GLY A 265 19.46 24.14 23.83
CA GLY A 265 18.94 23.02 24.62
C GLY A 265 20.02 22.21 25.36
N SER A 266 21.29 22.61 25.25
CA SER A 266 22.40 22.00 26.00
C SER A 266 22.51 22.59 27.41
N PRO A 267 23.08 21.86 28.38
CA PRO A 267 23.24 22.39 29.74
C PRO A 267 24.21 23.58 29.81
N GLU A 268 23.89 24.57 30.63
CA GLU A 268 24.69 25.81 30.80
C GLU A 268 26.16 25.52 31.15
N PHE A 269 26.43 24.50 31.97
CA PHE A 269 27.79 24.13 32.38
C PHE A 269 28.66 23.56 31.24
N ILE A 270 28.03 23.14 30.15
CA ILE A 270 28.70 22.73 28.90
C ILE A 270 28.95 23.97 28.05
N LEU A 271 27.92 24.81 27.84
CA LEU A 271 28.01 26.02 27.03
C LEU A 271 29.07 26.99 27.54
N GLY A 272 29.20 27.16 28.85
CA GLY A 272 30.24 28.01 29.44
C GLY A 272 31.67 27.55 29.19
N LYS A 273 31.88 26.34 28.66
CA LYS A 273 33.21 25.80 28.30
C LYS A 273 33.46 25.77 26.80
N ILE A 274 32.46 26.13 26.00
CA ILE A 274 32.53 26.11 24.54
C ILE A 274 32.72 27.54 24.05
N ASP A 275 33.75 27.74 23.24
CA ASP A 275 34.00 29.02 22.59
C ASP A 275 33.17 29.13 21.31
N LYS A 276 32.16 30.01 21.32
CA LYS A 276 31.23 30.21 20.21
C LYS A 276 31.95 30.65 18.93
N GLU A 277 33.00 31.47 19.03
CA GLU A 277 33.69 32.03 17.85
C GLU A 277 34.47 30.96 17.08
N LYS A 278 34.81 29.85 17.74
CA LYS A 278 35.51 28.71 17.12
C LYS A 278 34.58 27.73 16.42
N ILE A 279 33.26 27.90 16.53
CA ILE A 279 32.28 26.97 15.96
C ILE A 279 31.66 27.58 14.72
N SER A 280 31.95 26.97 13.57
CA SER A 280 31.40 27.38 12.27
C SER A 280 30.46 26.33 11.68
N GLN A 281 30.69 25.05 11.99
CA GLN A 281 29.92 23.90 11.52
C GLN A 281 29.39 23.08 12.69
N THR A 282 28.34 22.28 12.46
CA THR A 282 27.79 21.37 13.49
C THR A 282 28.81 20.31 13.92
N THR A 283 29.74 19.94 13.04
CA THR A 283 30.88 19.06 13.35
C THR A 283 31.82 19.66 14.39
N ASP A 284 32.06 20.98 14.34
CA ASP A 284 32.93 21.67 15.31
C ASP A 284 32.29 21.59 16.71
N LEU A 285 30.97 21.84 16.76
CA LEU A 285 30.18 21.71 17.99
C LEU A 285 30.21 20.27 18.53
N TYR A 286 30.10 19.25 17.67
CA TYR A 286 30.15 17.85 18.10
C TYR A 286 31.50 17.46 18.69
N ASN A 287 32.59 17.93 18.10
CA ASN A 287 33.93 17.68 18.62
C ASN A 287 34.12 18.32 20.00
N GLU A 288 33.66 19.56 20.19
CA GLU A 288 33.74 20.24 21.48
C GLU A 288 32.83 19.60 22.53
N ILE A 289 31.59 19.27 22.18
CA ILE A 289 30.67 18.55 23.07
C ILE A 289 31.24 17.17 23.45
N GLY A 290 31.81 16.45 22.49
CA GLY A 290 32.42 15.13 22.71
C GLY A 290 33.55 15.16 23.74
N LYS A 291 34.39 16.19 23.73
CA LYS A 291 35.44 16.40 24.75
C LYS A 291 34.86 16.58 26.16
N LEU A 292 33.63 17.09 26.25
CA LEU A 292 32.96 17.43 27.51
C LEU A 292 32.02 16.33 28.04
N GLU A 293 31.90 15.18 27.36
CA GLU A 293 31.04 14.05 27.76
C GLU A 293 31.28 13.58 29.20
N HIS A 294 32.54 13.57 29.64
CA HIS A 294 32.92 13.17 30.99
C HIS A 294 32.25 14.03 32.08
N LEU A 295 31.87 15.28 31.77
CA LEU A 295 31.18 16.18 32.70
C LEU A 295 29.73 15.78 32.91
N ALA A 296 29.04 15.34 31.85
CA ALA A 296 27.67 14.83 31.94
C ALA A 296 27.59 13.52 32.76
N MET A 297 28.62 12.69 32.69
CA MET A 297 28.73 11.47 33.50
C MET A 297 29.00 11.76 34.99
N LYS A 298 29.83 12.79 35.28
CA LYS A 298 30.16 13.20 36.65
C LYS A 298 28.98 13.75 37.44
N THR A 299 27.97 14.34 36.78
CA THR A 299 26.73 14.78 37.44
C THR A 299 25.96 13.64 38.13
N LYS A 300 26.18 12.37 37.77
CA LYS A 300 25.64 11.21 38.52
C LYS A 300 26.46 10.83 39.77
N GLN A 301 27.72 11.24 39.86
CA GLN A 301 28.62 10.93 40.99
C GLN A 301 28.81 12.11 41.97
N GLY A 302 28.20 13.27 41.67
CA GLY A 302 28.28 14.50 42.48
C GLY A 302 27.33 14.58 43.69
N ASN A 303 26.46 13.60 43.91
CA ASN A 303 25.75 13.48 45.20
C ASN A 303 26.60 12.69 46.20
N LYS A 304 27.77 13.23 46.55
CA LYS A 304 28.51 12.82 47.75
C LYS A 304 28.51 13.95 48.77
N LYS A 305 27.72 13.70 49.82
CA LYS A 305 27.84 14.17 51.21
C LYS A 305 27.66 15.66 51.46
N ILE A 306 26.44 16.02 51.87
CA ILE A 306 26.23 17.12 52.83
C ILE A 306 27.00 16.74 54.12
N PRO A 307 27.78 17.63 54.76
CA PRO A 307 28.45 17.33 56.01
C PRO A 307 27.43 17.13 57.12
N ASP A 308 27.61 16.09 57.93
CA ASP A 308 26.80 15.80 59.11
C ASP A 308 26.71 17.02 60.04
N LYS A 309 25.48 17.49 60.29
CA LYS A 309 25.17 18.32 61.46
C LYS A 309 25.28 17.46 62.73
N PRO A 310 25.77 18.00 63.85
CA PRO A 310 25.95 17.23 65.07
C PRO A 310 24.60 16.71 65.59
N ASN A 311 24.59 15.41 65.86
CA ASN A 311 23.45 14.64 66.33
C ASN A 311 23.21 14.89 67.83
N THR A 312 22.21 15.69 68.15
CA THR A 312 21.60 15.73 69.48
C THR A 312 20.11 15.55 69.35
N ASP A 313 19.66 14.30 69.21
CA ASP A 313 18.35 13.89 69.70
C ASP A 313 18.37 12.40 70.05
N LYS A 314 18.27 12.12 71.35
CA LYS A 314 18.10 10.76 71.87
C LYS A 314 16.79 10.22 71.31
N LYS A 315 16.88 9.21 70.45
CA LYS A 315 15.76 8.47 69.86
C LYS A 315 14.79 8.00 70.96
N GLN A 316 13.64 8.67 71.13
CA GLN A 316 12.55 8.24 72.00
C GLN A 316 11.74 7.11 71.34
N LYS A 317 11.23 6.18 72.15
CA LYS A 317 10.34 5.11 71.68
C LYS A 317 8.98 5.71 71.28
N CYS A 318 8.41 5.22 70.19
CA CYS A 318 7.12 5.66 69.69
C CYS A 318 5.98 4.95 70.43
N ASN A 319 5.14 5.71 71.15
CA ASN A 319 4.02 5.13 71.90
C ASN A 319 2.91 4.56 70.99
N ILE A 320 2.73 5.12 69.79
CA ILE A 320 1.73 4.62 68.80
C ILE A 320 2.07 3.18 68.37
N CYS A 321 3.34 2.90 68.13
CA CYS A 321 3.81 1.57 67.74
C CYS A 321 3.73 0.56 68.88
N GLU A 322 3.98 1.01 70.11
CA GLU A 322 3.85 0.20 71.34
C GLU A 322 2.37 -0.16 71.58
N ARG A 323 1.44 0.81 71.47
CA ARG A 323 -0.01 0.60 71.64
C ARG A 323 -0.62 -0.37 70.63
N LEU A 324 -0.15 -0.35 69.38
CA LEU A 324 -0.67 -1.22 68.30
C LEU A 324 0.01 -2.59 68.22
N ASN A 325 0.80 -2.98 69.24
CA ASN A 325 1.60 -4.21 69.28
C ASN A 325 2.44 -4.43 68.01
N LYS A 326 3.05 -3.36 67.47
CA LYS A 326 3.92 -3.41 66.28
C LYS A 326 5.42 -3.44 66.62
N GLY A 327 5.74 -3.71 67.89
CA GLY A 327 7.09 -3.76 68.44
C GLY A 327 7.67 -2.38 68.80
N THR A 328 8.77 -2.37 69.54
CA THR A 328 9.43 -1.14 70.02
C THR A 328 10.19 -0.45 68.89
N ARG A 329 9.62 0.64 68.34
CA ARG A 329 10.21 1.43 67.25
C ARG A 329 10.54 2.83 67.74
N TYR A 330 11.62 3.41 67.23
CA TYR A 330 12.12 4.72 67.69
C TYR A 330 12.09 5.76 66.58
N HIS A 331 11.10 6.63 66.63
CA HIS A 331 10.89 7.77 65.72
C HIS A 331 9.90 8.75 66.37
N PRO A 332 9.86 10.03 65.95
CA PRO A 332 8.82 10.96 66.39
C PRO A 332 7.42 10.43 66.05
N GLU A 333 6.46 10.64 66.94
CA GLU A 333 5.06 10.19 66.72
C GLU A 333 4.45 10.84 65.49
N GLU A 334 4.87 12.07 65.17
CA GLU A 334 4.45 12.79 63.97
C GLU A 334 4.79 12.08 62.66
N SER A 335 5.88 11.31 62.65
CA SER A 335 6.36 10.56 61.50
C SER A 335 5.91 9.09 61.54
N CYS A 336 5.04 8.72 62.49
CA CYS A 336 4.55 7.36 62.61
C CYS A 336 3.57 7.02 61.47
N GLY A 337 3.90 6.03 60.64
CA GLY A 337 2.99 5.55 59.59
C GLY A 337 1.70 4.89 60.10
N PHE A 338 1.54 4.76 61.42
CA PHE A 338 0.31 4.29 62.07
C PHE A 338 -0.53 5.43 62.68
N LYS A 339 -0.07 6.68 62.60
CA LYS A 339 -0.74 7.87 63.17
C LYS A 339 -2.18 8.06 62.65
N ASP A 340 -2.42 7.71 61.39
CA ASP A 340 -3.74 7.83 60.74
C ASP A 340 -4.66 6.62 60.95
N LYS A 341 -4.14 5.50 61.46
CA LYS A 341 -4.94 4.29 61.73
C LYS A 341 -5.65 4.35 63.08
N ASP A 342 -5.17 5.19 64.01
CA ASP A 342 -5.86 5.50 65.26
C ASP A 342 -7.05 6.46 65.05
N SER A 343 -7.14 7.14 63.91
CA SER A 343 -8.06 8.27 63.72
C SER A 343 -9.13 8.09 62.62
N LYS A 344 -9.19 6.96 61.91
CA LYS A 344 -10.22 6.70 60.90
C LYS A 344 -10.82 5.30 60.97
N ASN A 345 -11.66 5.11 61.97
CA ASN A 345 -12.81 4.22 61.88
C ASN A 345 -13.93 5.02 61.16
N ASN A 346 -13.91 5.10 59.83
CA ASN A 346 -15.08 5.43 59.02
C ASN A 346 -14.84 5.21 57.53
N ASN A 347 -15.80 4.51 56.91
CA ASN A 347 -15.84 4.06 55.54
C ASN A 347 -15.55 5.16 54.50
N GLN A 348 -14.57 4.94 53.63
CA GLN A 348 -14.58 5.47 52.27
C GLN A 348 -13.73 4.57 51.37
N VAL A 349 -14.42 3.89 50.45
CA VAL A 349 -13.85 3.04 49.40
C VAL A 349 -13.04 3.92 48.43
N LYS A 350 -11.78 3.54 48.18
CA LYS A 350 -10.92 4.18 47.17
C LYS A 350 -11.34 3.72 45.78
N LEU A 351 -11.83 4.62 44.95
CA LEU A 351 -11.91 4.44 43.50
C LEU A 351 -10.51 4.60 42.89
N ILE A 352 -10.07 3.58 42.16
CA ILE A 352 -8.83 3.57 41.37
C ILE A 352 -9.18 4.02 39.95
N ASN A 353 -8.34 4.91 39.44
CA ASN A 353 -8.40 5.55 38.14
C ASN A 353 -8.12 4.51 37.03
N ASN A 354 -9.14 4.10 36.27
CA ASN A 354 -8.99 3.43 34.97
C ASN A 354 -9.68 4.30 33.91
N ALA A 355 -8.88 5.09 33.20
CA ALA A 355 -9.32 5.92 32.10
C ALA A 355 -9.40 5.07 30.81
N GLU A 356 -10.38 4.17 30.70
CA GLU A 356 -10.79 3.56 29.43
C GLU A 356 -12.16 2.86 29.51
N LEU A 357 -13.19 3.55 30.04
CA LEU A 357 -14.60 3.12 29.97
C LEU A 357 -15.59 4.29 30.18
N GLU A 358 -15.22 5.52 29.83
CA GLU A 358 -16.05 6.74 30.01
C GLU A 358 -16.58 7.37 28.71
N VAL A 359 -16.53 6.67 27.57
CA VAL A 359 -17.13 7.17 26.31
C VAL A 359 -18.40 6.40 25.91
N GLU A 360 -18.75 5.29 26.57
CA GLU A 360 -19.98 4.54 26.26
C GLU A 360 -21.16 4.77 27.22
N LEU A 361 -21.00 5.56 28.30
CA LEU A 361 -22.08 5.90 29.24
C LEU A 361 -22.56 7.36 29.17
N GLN A 362 -21.99 8.18 28.29
CA GLN A 362 -22.44 9.57 28.08
C GLN A 362 -23.48 9.72 26.96
N ASN A 363 -23.69 8.71 26.11
CA ASN A 363 -24.71 8.77 25.06
C ASN A 363 -26.09 8.24 25.47
N GLU A 364 -26.23 7.47 26.56
CA GLU A 364 -27.54 6.99 27.02
C GLU A 364 -28.30 7.99 27.91
N ASN A 365 -27.63 8.98 28.49
CA ASN A 365 -28.27 9.97 29.38
C ASN A 365 -28.77 11.24 28.67
N GLU A 366 -28.48 11.45 27.39
CA GLU A 366 -29.02 12.59 26.63
C GLU A 366 -30.36 12.27 25.93
N LEU A 367 -30.73 10.98 25.79
CA LEU A 367 -32.02 10.58 25.20
C LEU A 367 -33.20 10.53 26.19
N GLN A 368 -32.97 10.71 27.50
CA GLN A 368 -34.03 10.76 28.52
C GLN A 368 -34.30 12.17 29.08
N LYS A 369 -33.76 13.23 28.47
CA LYS A 369 -34.01 14.63 28.89
C LYS A 369 -34.81 15.48 27.89
N ASN A 370 -35.29 14.90 26.78
CA ASN A 370 -36.15 15.58 25.80
C ASN A 370 -37.48 14.85 25.52
N LEU A 371 -37.98 14.08 26.49
CA LEU A 371 -39.38 13.68 26.66
C LEU A 371 -39.78 14.05 28.09
#